data_AF-A0A9D1AKQ5-F1
#
_entry.id   AF-A0A9D1AKQ5-F1
#
_cell.length_a   1.000
_cell.length_b   1.000
_cell.length_c   1.000
_cell.angle_alpha   90.00
_cell.angle_beta   90.00
_cell.angle_gamma   90.00
#
_symmetry.space_group_name_H-M   'P 1'
#
loop_
_entity.id
_entity.type
_entity.pdbx_description
1 polymer ?
#
loop_
_entity_poly.entity_id
_entity_poly.type
_entity_poly.pdbx_seq_one_letter_code
_entity_poly.pdbx_strand_id
1 'polypeptide(L)'
;KVETILRRGVFNTRPRDFYDAYILATTQKFDKAVFTEALNATAAHRGTAQQIVDVPAILHNIETSRELKSMWEKYRKQFAYAAHIEYSQIIDVLKTLVG
;
A
#
# COMPACT_ATOMS: atom_id res chain seq x y z
N LYS A 1 -3.86 6.61 -2.07
CA LYS A 1 -3.57 5.67 -0.95
C LYS A 1 -2.21 5.01 -1.15
N VAL A 2 -2.01 4.34 -2.28
CA VAL A 2 -0.73 3.71 -2.66
C VAL A 2 0.46 4.68 -2.62
N GLU A 3 0.36 5.90 -3.17
CA GLU A 3 1.42 6.92 -3.03
C GLU A 3 1.87 7.12 -1.59
N THR A 4 0.92 7.21 -0.65
CA THR A 4 1.22 7.47 0.76
C THR A 4 1.86 6.26 1.43
N ILE A 5 1.47 5.04 1.01
CA ILE A 5 2.12 3.79 1.44
C ILE A 5 3.58 3.79 0.98
N LEU A 6 3.83 4.04 -0.31
CA LEU A 6 5.17 4.05 -0.88
C LEU A 6 6.05 5.13 -0.24
N ARG A 7 5.55 6.36 -0.19
CA ARG A 7 6.30 7.50 0.35
C ARG A 7 6.68 7.32 1.82
N ARG A 8 5.78 6.76 2.64
CA ARG A 8 6.05 6.55 4.08
C ARG A 8 6.87 5.29 4.34
N GLY A 9 6.80 4.28 3.47
CA GLY A 9 7.53 3.01 3.63
C GLY A 9 7.31 2.40 5.02
N VAL A 10 8.41 2.01 5.67
CA VAL A 10 8.42 1.45 7.03
C VAL A 10 7.98 2.42 8.12
N PHE A 11 7.98 3.73 7.86
CA PHE A 11 7.51 4.76 8.79
C PHE A 11 6.00 5.00 8.70
N ASN A 12 5.27 4.14 8.00
CA ASN A 12 3.82 4.27 7.88
C ASN A 12 3.10 3.89 9.17
N THR A 13 2.26 4.79 9.67
CA THR A 13 1.44 4.61 10.88
C THR A 13 -0.06 4.53 10.59
N ARG A 14 -0.44 4.43 9.32
CA ARG A 14 -1.83 4.48 8.83
C ARG A 14 -2.25 3.12 8.26
N PRO A 15 -2.64 2.14 9.10
CA PRO A 15 -3.03 0.80 8.64
C PRO A 15 -4.25 0.83 7.70
N ARG A 16 -5.15 1.81 7.86
CA ARG A 16 -6.30 2.00 6.98
C ARG A 16 -5.89 2.25 5.52
N ASP A 17 -4.75 2.88 5.25
CA ASP A 17 -4.31 3.10 3.87
C ASP A 17 -4.04 1.75 3.16
N PHE A 18 -3.52 0.76 3.89
CA PHE A 18 -3.32 -0.60 3.38
C PHE A 18 -4.65 -1.31 3.12
N TYR A 19 -5.62 -1.18 4.04
CA TYR A 19 -6.97 -1.71 3.84
C TYR A 19 -7.65 -1.10 2.61
N ASP A 20 -7.64 0.23 2.48
CA ASP A 20 -8.27 0.93 1.37
C ASP A 20 -7.63 0.51 0.03
N ALA A 21 -6.30 0.38 -0.02
CA ALA A 21 -5.60 -0.11 -1.21
C ALA A 21 -6.00 -1.55 -1.55
N TYR A 22 -6.05 -2.44 -0.54
CA TYR A 22 -6.45 -3.84 -0.73
C TYR A 22 -7.88 -3.97 -1.26
N ILE A 23 -8.85 -3.31 -0.62
CA ILE A 23 -10.25 -3.41 -1.02
C ILE A 23 -10.49 -2.82 -2.40
N LEU A 24 -9.93 -1.65 -2.70
CA LEU A 24 -10.10 -1.05 -4.02
C LEU A 24 -9.51 -1.94 -5.11
N ALA A 25 -8.31 -2.50 -4.89
CA ALA A 25 -7.66 -3.34 -5.87
C ALA A 25 -8.33 -4.71 -6.08
N THR A 26 -8.99 -5.26 -5.05
CA THR A 26 -9.62 -6.59 -5.12
C THR A 26 -11.10 -6.55 -5.49
N THR A 27 -11.77 -5.41 -5.32
CA THR A 27 -13.22 -5.29 -5.56
C THR A 27 -13.58 -4.44 -6.77
N GLN A 28 -12.68 -3.55 -7.21
CA GLN A 28 -12.95 -2.65 -8.33
C GLN A 28 -12.23 -3.11 -9.58
N LYS A 29 -12.88 -2.93 -10.74
CA LYS A 29 -12.20 -3.01 -12.03
C LYS A 29 -11.58 -1.65 -12.34
N PHE A 30 -10.32 -1.66 -12.71
CA PHE A 30 -9.60 -0.46 -13.13
C PHE A 30 -8.55 -0.83 -14.19
N ASP A 31 -8.16 0.16 -14.97
CA ASP A 31 -7.08 0.02 -15.92
C ASP A 31 -5.74 0.28 -15.22
N LYS A 32 -4.79 -0.65 -15.35
CA LYS A 32 -3.49 -0.54 -14.68
C LYS A 32 -2.65 0.62 -15.22
N ALA A 33 -2.71 0.92 -16.51
CA ALA A 33 -1.98 2.03 -17.10
C ALA A 33 -2.52 3.37 -16.59
N VAL A 34 -3.84 3.53 -16.54
CA VAL A 34 -4.50 4.73 -15.97
C VAL A 34 -4.15 4.88 -14.48
N PHE A 35 -4.11 3.77 -13.73
CA PHE A 35 -3.67 3.79 -12.34
C PHE A 35 -2.22 4.28 -12.19
N THR A 36 -1.29 3.75 -13.00
CA THR A 36 0.12 4.16 -12.97
C THR A 36 0.28 5.64 -13.32
N GLU A 37 -0.42 6.13 -14.33
CA GLU A 37 -0.43 7.55 -14.69
C GLU A 37 -0.93 8.41 -13.52
N ALA A 38 -2.07 8.04 -12.93
CA ALA A 38 -2.65 8.76 -11.79
C ALA A 38 -1.73 8.74 -10.56
N LEU A 39 -1.03 7.63 -10.31
CA LEU A 39 -0.04 7.51 -9.23
C LEU A 39 1.11 8.50 -9.44
N ASN A 40 1.67 8.53 -10.66
CA ASN A 40 2.76 9.43 -11.02
C ASN A 40 2.34 10.90 -10.95
N ALA A 41 1.17 11.24 -11.49
CA ALA A 41 0.61 12.59 -11.41
C ALA A 41 0.39 13.02 -9.95
N THR A 42 -0.11 12.12 -9.10
CA THR A 42 -0.28 12.38 -7.67
C THR A 42 1.06 12.63 -6.97
N ALA A 43 2.08 11.81 -7.28
CA ALA A 43 3.39 11.95 -6.68
C ALA A 43 4.07 13.26 -7.10
N ALA A 44 3.97 13.63 -8.38
CA ALA A 44 4.46 14.89 -8.92
C ALA A 44 3.75 16.09 -8.28
N HIS A 45 2.42 16.07 -8.21
CA HIS A 45 1.63 17.14 -7.58
C HIS A 45 2.00 17.35 -6.11
N ARG A 46 2.34 16.26 -5.40
CA ARG A 46 2.75 16.30 -3.99
C ARG A 46 4.24 16.61 -3.79
N GLY A 47 5.05 16.66 -4.85
CA GLY A 47 6.51 16.83 -4.75
C GLY A 47 7.24 15.61 -4.18
N THR A 48 6.66 14.41 -4.33
CA THR A 48 7.12 13.16 -3.67
C THR A 48 7.67 12.13 -4.66
N ALA A 49 7.73 12.44 -5.95
CA ALA A 49 8.16 11.51 -7.00
C ALA A 49 9.54 10.89 -6.72
N GLN A 50 10.50 11.68 -6.23
CA GLN A 50 11.84 11.21 -5.89
C GLN A 50 11.86 10.25 -4.68
N GLN A 51 10.86 10.32 -3.80
CA GLN A 51 10.78 9.47 -2.61
C GLN A 51 10.21 8.09 -2.92
N ILE A 52 9.61 7.90 -4.10
CA ILE A 52 8.97 6.66 -4.53
C ILE A 52 9.61 6.06 -5.79
N VAL A 53 10.82 6.52 -6.14
CA VAL A 53 11.51 6.08 -7.37
C VAL A 53 11.90 4.60 -7.31
N ASP A 54 12.31 4.10 -6.14
CA ASP A 54 12.69 2.71 -5.93
C ASP A 54 11.55 1.91 -5.28
N VAL A 55 10.46 1.77 -6.04
CA VAL A 55 9.28 0.99 -5.61
C VAL A 55 9.65 -0.43 -5.17
N PRO A 56 10.51 -1.20 -5.90
CA PRO A 56 10.86 -2.55 -5.47
C PRO A 56 11.53 -2.60 -4.09
N ALA A 57 12.49 -1.72 -3.80
CA ALA A 57 13.14 -1.69 -2.49
C ALA A 57 12.16 -1.24 -1.38
N ILE A 58 11.30 -0.27 -1.67
CA ILE A 58 10.27 0.19 -0.73
C ILE A 58 9.31 -0.95 -0.37
N LEU A 59 8.82 -1.69 -1.37
CA LEU A 59 7.93 -2.84 -1.13
C LEU A 59 8.61 -3.95 -0.34
N HIS A 60 9.88 -4.24 -0.63
CA HIS A 60 10.65 -5.22 0.12
C HIS A 60 10.79 -4.83 1.60
N ASN A 61 11.08 -3.55 1.89
CA ASN A 61 11.18 -3.04 3.26
C ASN A 61 9.82 -3.08 3.99
N ILE A 62 8.72 -2.80 3.29
CA ILE A 62 7.37 -2.91 3.85
C ILE A 62 7.04 -4.38 4.16
N GLU A 63 7.30 -5.29 3.23
CA GLU A 63 7.03 -6.73 3.37
C GLU A 63 7.76 -7.34 4.59
N THR A 64 9.01 -6.94 4.80
CA THR A 64 9.88 -7.48 5.85
C THR A 64 9.73 -6.78 7.21
N SER A 65 9.02 -5.66 7.28
CA SER A 65 8.83 -4.92 8.54
C SER A 65 7.90 -5.66 9.51
N ARG A 66 8.47 -6.04 10.66
CA ARG A 66 7.72 -6.65 11.78
C ARG A 66 6.77 -5.66 12.44
N GLU A 67 7.13 -4.38 12.44
CA GLU A 67 6.37 -3.28 13.01
C GLU A 67 5.08 -3.07 12.23
N LEU A 68 5.17 -2.98 10.89
CA LEU A 68 4.00 -2.84 10.03
C LEU A 68 3.10 -4.07 10.08
N LYS A 69 3.68 -5.28 10.08
CA LYS A 69 2.91 -6.52 10.28
C LYS A 69 2.15 -6.47 11.61
N SER A 70 2.83 -6.14 12.71
CA SER A 70 2.20 -6.05 14.04
C SER A 70 1.12 -4.97 14.11
N MET A 71 1.32 -3.83 13.44
CA MET A 71 0.31 -2.78 13.30
C MET A 71 -0.92 -3.28 12.55
N TRP A 72 -0.73 -3.99 11.44
CA TRP A 72 -1.81 -4.59 10.68
C TRP A 72 -2.59 -5.64 11.49
N GLU A 73 -1.88 -6.51 12.21
CA GLU A 73 -2.51 -7.53 13.07
C GLU A 73 -3.38 -6.92 14.17
N LYS A 74 -2.95 -5.81 14.77
CA LYS A 74 -3.79 -5.05 15.73
C LYS A 74 -5.02 -4.46 15.03
N TYR A 75 -4.84 -3.89 13.85
CA TYR A 75 -5.91 -3.28 13.07
C TYR A 75 -7.01 -4.28 12.71
N ARG A 76 -6.67 -5.44 12.13
CA ARG A 76 -7.66 -6.45 11.75
C ARG A 76 -8.37 -7.10 12.94
N LYS A 77 -7.75 -7.14 14.13
CA LYS A 77 -8.40 -7.57 15.38
C LYS A 77 -9.41 -6.54 15.88
N GLN A 78 -9.14 -5.25 15.66
CA GLN A 78 -10.01 -4.17 16.09
C GLN A 78 -11.21 -3.96 15.15
N PHE A 79 -11.04 -4.19 13.85
CA PHE A 79 -12.05 -3.89 12.85
C PHE A 79 -12.52 -5.15 12.10
N ALA A 80 -13.77 -5.55 12.34
CA ALA A 80 -14.36 -6.78 11.79
C ALA A 80 -14.28 -6.88 10.26
N TYR A 81 -14.42 -5.76 9.54
CA TYR A 81 -14.33 -5.74 8.07
C TYR A 81 -12.94 -6.10 7.54
N ALA A 82 -11.89 -6.02 8.37
CA ALA A 82 -10.53 -6.38 8.00
C ALA A 82 -10.09 -7.73 8.58
N ALA A 83 -10.96 -8.39 9.36
CA ALA A 83 -10.59 -9.54 10.20
C ALA A 83 -9.99 -10.72 9.42
N HIS A 84 -10.32 -10.89 8.14
CA HIS A 84 -9.88 -12.01 7.30
C HIS A 84 -8.84 -11.63 6.25
N ILE A 85 -8.24 -10.44 6.36
CA ILE A 85 -7.22 -9.98 5.42
C ILE A 85 -5.85 -10.12 6.11
N GLU A 86 -5.05 -11.06 5.62
CA GLU A 86 -3.68 -11.28 6.07
C GLU A 86 -2.74 -10.19 5.55
N TYR A 87 -1.66 -9.93 6.30
CA TYR A 87 -0.65 -8.95 5.86
C TYR A 87 -0.03 -9.34 4.51
N SER A 88 0.22 -10.63 4.27
CA SER A 88 0.77 -11.11 2.98
C SER A 88 -0.13 -10.79 1.80
N GLN A 89 -1.46 -10.92 1.96
CA GLN A 89 -2.41 -10.60 0.90
C GLN A 89 -2.36 -9.12 0.50
N ILE A 90 -2.10 -8.23 1.46
CA ILE A 90 -1.88 -6.80 1.18
C ILE A 90 -0.60 -6.61 0.37
N ILE A 91 0.49 -7.28 0.74
CA ILE A 91 1.77 -7.18 0.03
C ILE A 91 1.63 -7.66 -1.41
N ASP A 92 0.96 -8.79 -1.64
CA ASP A 92 0.74 -9.35 -2.97
C ASP A 92 -0.06 -8.40 -3.86
N VAL A 93 -1.10 -7.78 -3.30
CA VAL A 93 -1.88 -6.76 -4.00
C VAL A 93 -1.02 -5.53 -4.32
N LEU A 94 -0.23 -5.02 -3.37
CA LEU A 94 0.66 -3.89 -3.62
C LEU A 94 1.67 -4.20 -4.73
N LYS A 95 2.31 -5.38 -4.70
CA LYS A 95 3.21 -5.84 -5.76
C LYS A 95 2.50 -5.91 -7.12
N THR A 96 1.25 -6.37 -7.16
CA THR A 96 0.46 -6.41 -8.40
C THR A 96 0.13 -5.01 -8.95
N LEU A 97 -0.11 -4.04 -8.06
CA LEU A 97 -0.47 -2.67 -8.44
C LEU A 97 0.71 -1.89 -9.03
N VAL A 98 1.89 -2.02 -8.43
CA VAL A 98 3.05 -1.16 -8.77
C VAL A 98 4.29 -1.90 -9.26
N GLY A 99 4.24 -3.23 -9.31
CA GLY A 99 5.22 -4.09 -9.98
C GLY A 99 4.82 -4.45 -11.40
#